data_AF-A0A3C1KSU8-F1
#
_entry.id   AF-A0A3C1KSU8-F1
#
_cell.length_a   1.000
_cell.length_b   1.000
_cell.length_c   1.000
_cell.angle_alpha   90.00
_cell.angle_beta   90.00
_cell.angle_gamma   90.00
#
_symmetry.space_group_name_H-M   'P 1'
#
loop_
_entity.id
_entity.type
_entity.pdbx_description
1 polymer ?
#
loop_
_entity_poly.entity_id
_entity_poly.type
_entity_poly.pdbx_seq_one_letter_code
_entity_poly.pdbx_strand_id
1 'polypeptide(L)'
;DLQRGEQDAHATVVEVTAALQQGVTALVQVTEALLPEIGRDRTAALANATVYLDMFGRVFAAWMWLKQALAAAECLRTEGTAAAEADFCQGKLQAARFFARWELPKYQHEAQILLQRYDEPLSMPSEWF
;
A
#
# COMPACT_ATOMS: atom_id res chain seq x y z
N ASP A 1 0.77 -11.48 -9.30
CA ASP A 1 -0.14 -10.31 -9.42
C ASP A 1 0.51 -9.11 -10.06
N LEU A 2 1.60 -8.55 -9.51
CA LEU A 2 2.28 -7.38 -10.12
C LEU A 2 2.65 -7.61 -11.59
N GLN A 3 3.34 -8.71 -11.91
CA GLN A 3 3.66 -9.08 -13.30
C GLN A 3 2.42 -9.21 -14.20
N ARG A 4 1.32 -9.76 -13.67
CA ARG A 4 0.06 -9.91 -14.40
C ARG A 4 -0.58 -8.54 -14.66
N GLY A 5 -0.59 -7.65 -13.66
CA GLY A 5 -1.20 -6.33 -13.77
C GLY A 5 -0.40 -5.36 -14.64
N GLU A 6 0.92 -5.54 -14.74
CA GLU A 6 1.78 -4.76 -15.62
C GLU A 6 1.50 -5.06 -17.10
N GLN A 7 1.14 -6.30 -17.40
CA GLN A 7 0.82 -6.79 -18.74
C GLN A 7 -0.67 -6.69 -19.09
N ASP A 8 -1.52 -6.19 -18.19
CA ASP A 8 -2.96 -6.11 -18.42
C ASP A 8 -3.29 -4.98 -19.41
N ALA A 9 -4.31 -5.19 -20.27
CA ALA A 9 -4.73 -4.18 -21.25
C ALA A 9 -5.56 -3.05 -20.62
N HIS A 10 -6.14 -3.26 -19.44
CA HIS A 10 -6.99 -2.28 -18.79
C HIS A 10 -6.16 -1.20 -18.07
N ALA A 11 -6.24 0.04 -18.53
CA ALA A 11 -5.41 1.16 -18.04
C ALA A 11 -5.43 1.33 -16.50
N THR A 12 -6.58 1.17 -15.85
CA THR A 12 -6.66 1.23 -14.38
C THR A 12 -5.85 0.14 -13.69
N VAL A 13 -5.79 -1.07 -14.25
CA VAL A 13 -5.00 -2.17 -13.66
C VAL A 13 -3.51 -1.85 -13.75
N VAL A 14 -3.05 -1.35 -14.91
CA VAL A 14 -1.66 -0.90 -15.11
C VAL A 14 -1.31 0.22 -14.13
N GLU A 15 -2.20 1.20 -13.98
CA GLU A 15 -2.01 2.32 -13.05
C GLU A 15 -1.90 1.87 -11.59
N VAL A 16 -2.84 1.02 -11.13
CA VAL A 16 -2.83 0.47 -9.77
C VAL A 16 -1.58 -0.38 -9.54
N THR A 17 -1.16 -1.17 -10.53
CA THR A 17 0.07 -1.97 -10.48
C THR A 17 1.30 -1.10 -10.28
N ALA A 18 1.45 -0.03 -11.07
CA ALA A 18 2.58 0.88 -10.96
C ALA A 18 2.65 1.56 -9.59
N ALA A 19 1.50 2.02 -9.06
CA ALA A 19 1.44 2.64 -7.74
C ALA A 19 1.79 1.63 -6.62
N LEU A 20 1.27 0.41 -6.70
CA LEU A 20 1.61 -0.66 -5.75
C LEU A 20 3.09 -1.03 -5.82
N GLN A 21 3.69 -1.11 -7.01
CA GLN A 21 5.10 -1.42 -7.17
C GLN A 21 5.99 -0.41 -6.43
N GLN A 22 5.68 0.88 -6.53
CA GLN A 22 6.37 1.93 -5.77
C GLN A 22 6.19 1.76 -4.26
N GLY A 23 4.97 1.46 -3.80
CA GLY A 23 4.68 1.20 -2.39
C GLY A 23 5.43 -0.01 -1.84
N VAL A 24 5.51 -1.11 -2.60
CA VAL A 24 6.30 -2.30 -2.24
C VAL A 24 7.78 -1.98 -2.15
N THR A 25 8.33 -1.25 -3.13
CA THR A 25 9.74 -0.81 -3.09
C THR A 25 10.03 0.02 -1.84
N ALA A 26 9.17 0.98 -1.50
CA ALA A 26 9.31 1.79 -0.29
C ALA A 26 9.22 0.94 0.98
N LEU A 27 8.27 -0.01 1.04
CA LEU A 27 8.13 -0.91 2.18
C LEU A 27 9.37 -1.79 2.38
N VAL A 28 9.96 -2.32 1.31
CA VAL A 28 11.20 -3.09 1.37
C VAL A 28 12.34 -2.21 1.91
N GLN A 29 12.51 -1.01 1.35
CA GLN A 29 13.54 -0.07 1.81
C GLN A 29 13.42 0.25 3.30
N VAL A 30 12.21 0.57 3.78
CA VAL A 30 11.95 0.86 5.19
C VAL A 30 12.23 -0.37 6.06
N THR A 31 11.77 -1.54 5.65
CA THR A 31 11.99 -2.79 6.40
C THR A 31 13.47 -3.11 6.53
N GLU A 32 14.24 -3.01 5.44
CA GLU A 32 15.69 -3.21 5.45
C GLU A 32 16.41 -2.19 6.31
N ALA A 33 15.94 -0.94 6.33
CA ALA A 33 16.51 0.10 7.18
C ALA A 33 16.25 -0.14 8.67
N LEU A 34 15.10 -0.73 9.04
CA LEU A 34 14.73 -0.95 10.45
C LEU A 34 15.23 -2.29 11.01
N LEU A 35 15.40 -3.31 10.18
CA LEU A 35 15.75 -4.67 10.60
C LEU A 35 17.01 -4.76 11.47
N PRO A 36 18.12 -4.05 11.19
CA PRO A 36 19.32 -4.09 12.04
C PRO A 36 19.07 -3.56 13.46
N GLU A 37 18.15 -2.61 13.64
CA GLU A 37 17.89 -1.99 14.94
C GLU A 37 17.07 -2.88 15.86
N ILE A 38 16.22 -3.74 15.31
CA ILE A 38 15.44 -4.71 16.10
C ILE A 38 16.37 -5.62 16.94
N GLY A 39 17.54 -5.96 16.39
CA GLY A 39 18.56 -6.74 17.10
C GLY A 39 19.43 -5.94 18.08
N ARG A 40 19.48 -4.61 17.94
CA ARG A 40 20.32 -3.72 18.76
C ARG A 40 19.55 -3.13 19.95
N ASP A 41 18.40 -2.53 19.68
CA ASP A 41 17.53 -1.91 20.68
C ASP A 41 16.07 -2.12 20.29
N ARG A 42 15.47 -3.12 20.93
CA ARG A 42 14.07 -3.48 20.71
C ARG A 42 13.11 -2.37 21.10
N THR A 43 13.43 -1.56 22.11
CA THR A 43 12.55 -0.48 22.57
C THR A 43 12.53 0.64 21.54
N ALA A 44 13.70 1.04 21.04
CA ALA A 44 13.81 2.00 19.94
C ALA A 44 13.11 1.52 18.66
N ALA A 45 13.28 0.24 18.31
CA ALA A 45 12.62 -0.33 17.14
C ALA A 45 11.08 -0.37 17.25
N LEU A 46 10.54 -0.56 18.46
CA LEU A 46 9.10 -0.60 18.70
C LEU A 46 8.46 0.78 18.83
N ALA A 47 9.24 1.84 19.09
CA ALA A 47 8.74 3.20 19.27
C ALA A 47 7.88 3.70 18.10
N ASN A 48 8.23 3.28 16.88
CA ASN A 48 7.53 3.66 15.64
C ASN A 48 6.75 2.49 15.00
N ALA A 49 6.50 1.41 15.75
CA ALA A 49 5.89 0.18 15.21
C ALA A 49 4.49 0.42 14.63
N THR A 50 3.68 1.29 15.23
CA THR A 50 2.34 1.63 14.72
C THR A 50 2.42 2.24 13.33
N VAL A 51 3.33 3.20 13.12
CA VAL A 51 3.53 3.86 11.80
C VAL A 51 3.98 2.84 10.75
N TYR A 52 4.86 1.91 11.14
CA TYR A 52 5.25 0.81 10.24
C TYR A 52 4.08 -0.10 9.88
N LEU A 53 3.25 -0.48 10.85
CA LEU A 53 2.08 -1.33 10.62
C LEU A 53 1.03 -0.64 9.74
N ASP A 54 0.84 0.67 9.89
CA ASP A 54 -0.04 1.46 9.03
C ASP A 54 0.48 1.48 7.59
N MET A 55 1.78 1.74 7.40
CA MET A 55 2.43 1.71 6.09
C MET A 55 2.29 0.34 5.42
N PHE A 56 2.61 -0.74 6.16
CA PHE A 56 2.47 -2.11 5.70
C PHE A 56 1.01 -2.40 5.30
N GLY A 57 0.06 -2.04 6.17
CA GLY A 57 -1.36 -2.26 5.95
C GLY A 57 -1.89 -1.56 4.70
N ARG A 58 -1.41 -0.34 4.40
CA ARG A 58 -1.76 0.38 3.17
C ARG A 58 -1.25 -0.31 1.91
N VAL A 59 0.01 -0.74 1.91
CA VAL A 59 0.60 -1.48 0.77
C VAL A 59 -0.12 -2.81 0.57
N PHE A 60 -0.42 -3.52 1.66
CA PHE A 60 -1.21 -4.76 1.62
C PHE A 60 -2.63 -4.53 1.07
N ALA A 61 -3.32 -3.47 1.51
CA ALA A 61 -4.64 -3.13 1.01
C ALA A 61 -4.63 -2.76 -0.48
N ALA A 62 -3.59 -2.06 -0.96
CA ALA A 62 -3.41 -1.82 -2.39
C ALA A 62 -3.21 -3.11 -3.20
N TRP A 63 -2.52 -4.12 -2.64
CA TRP A 63 -2.42 -5.44 -3.27
C TRP A 63 -3.79 -6.13 -3.38
N MET A 64 -4.62 -6.04 -2.34
CA MET A 64 -5.99 -6.55 -2.40
C MET A 64 -6.84 -5.82 -3.45
N TRP A 65 -6.66 -4.51 -3.61
CA TRP A 65 -7.31 -3.75 -4.68
C TRP A 65 -6.83 -4.14 -6.08
N LEU A 66 -5.53 -4.40 -6.27
CA LEU A 66 -5.01 -4.92 -7.54
C LEU A 66 -5.66 -6.25 -7.91
N LYS A 67 -5.81 -7.17 -6.95
CA LYS A 67 -6.51 -8.44 -7.18
C LYS A 67 -7.96 -8.23 -7.64
N GLN A 68 -8.69 -7.33 -7.00
CA GLN A 68 -10.07 -7.01 -7.40
C GLN A 68 -10.13 -6.31 -8.76
N ALA A 69 -9.17 -5.41 -9.06
CA ALA A 69 -9.09 -4.73 -10.35
C ALA A 69 -8.83 -5.72 -11.49
N LEU A 70 -7.92 -6.69 -11.30
CA LEU A 70 -7.66 -7.77 -12.27
C LEU A 70 -8.91 -8.61 -12.54
N ALA A 71 -9.64 -8.99 -11.49
CA ALA A 71 -10.88 -9.75 -11.64
C ALA A 71 -11.99 -8.94 -12.33
N ALA A 72 -12.11 -7.66 -11.99
CA ALA A 72 -13.09 -6.75 -12.60
C ALA A 72 -12.78 -6.47 -14.08
N ALA A 73 -11.51 -6.32 -14.44
CA ALA A 73 -11.10 -6.18 -15.83
C ALA A 73 -11.43 -7.44 -16.66
N GLU A 74 -11.27 -8.64 -16.08
CA GLU A 74 -11.66 -9.90 -16.72
C GLU A 74 -13.18 -10.01 -16.91
N CYS A 75 -13.95 -9.66 -15.88
CA CYS A 75 -15.41 -9.62 -15.91
C CYS A 75 -15.94 -8.76 -17.08
N LEU A 76 -15.32 -7.59 -17.31
CA LEU A 76 -15.69 -6.69 -18.42
C LEU A 76 -15.28 -7.21 -19.80
N ARG A 77 -14.31 -8.13 -19.88
CA ARG A 77 -13.89 -8.77 -21.13
C ARG A 77 -14.72 -10.01 -21.47
N THR A 78 -15.49 -10.53 -20.52
CA THR A 78 -16.31 -11.73 -20.70
C THR A 78 -17.52 -11.42 -21.57
N GLU A 79 -17.72 -12.17 -22.65
CA GLU A 79 -18.89 -12.03 -23.51
C GLU A 79 -20.16 -12.45 -22.77
N GLY A 80 -21.25 -11.69 -22.95
CA GLY A 80 -22.53 -11.99 -22.30
C GLY A 80 -22.64 -11.53 -20.84
N THR A 81 -21.67 -10.80 -20.30
CA THR A 81 -21.76 -10.17 -18.99
C THR A 81 -23.00 -9.28 -18.90
N ALA A 82 -23.84 -9.52 -17.89
CA ALA A 82 -25.07 -8.75 -17.67
C ALA A 82 -24.73 -7.29 -17.32
N ALA A 83 -25.60 -6.34 -17.72
CA ALA A 83 -25.34 -4.91 -17.51
C ALA A 83 -25.05 -4.55 -16.04
N ALA A 84 -25.81 -5.10 -15.10
CA ALA A 84 -25.60 -4.86 -13.66
C ALA A 84 -24.24 -5.38 -13.15
N GLU A 85 -23.75 -6.47 -13.72
CA GLU A 85 -22.43 -7.03 -13.37
C GLU A 85 -21.30 -6.21 -14.00
N ALA A 86 -21.49 -5.73 -15.23
CA ALA A 86 -20.59 -4.78 -15.85
C ALA A 86 -20.46 -3.48 -15.01
N ASP A 87 -21.58 -2.91 -14.57
CA ASP A 87 -21.57 -1.72 -13.70
C ASP A 87 -20.85 -1.99 -12.37
N PHE A 88 -21.06 -3.16 -11.77
CA PHE A 88 -20.35 -3.56 -10.55
C PHE A 88 -18.83 -3.67 -10.77
N CYS A 89 -18.40 -4.29 -11.88
CA CYS A 89 -16.99 -4.44 -12.23
C CYS A 89 -16.34 -3.07 -12.54
N GLN A 90 -17.04 -2.16 -13.22
CA GLN A 90 -16.58 -0.78 -13.38
C GLN A 90 -16.41 -0.06 -12.03
N GLY A 91 -17.36 -0.24 -11.10
CA GLY A 91 -17.28 0.31 -9.75
C GLY A 91 -16.05 -0.20 -8.98
N LYS A 92 -15.71 -1.49 -9.12
CA LYS A 92 -14.49 -2.07 -8.52
C LYS A 92 -13.20 -1.46 -9.07
N LEU A 93 -13.13 -1.26 -10.38
CA LEU A 93 -11.99 -0.60 -11.02
C LEU A 93 -11.85 0.85 -10.53
N GLN A 94 -12.95 1.59 -10.46
CA GLN A 94 -12.94 2.97 -9.98
C GLN A 94 -12.51 3.06 -8.51
N ALA A 95 -12.98 2.15 -7.65
CA ALA A 95 -12.56 2.10 -6.25
C ALA A 95 -11.07 1.75 -6.09
N ALA A 96 -10.55 0.81 -6.89
CA ALA A 96 -9.12 0.50 -6.92
C ALA A 96 -8.28 1.71 -7.34
N ARG A 97 -8.73 2.45 -8.36
CA ARG A 97 -8.08 3.68 -8.82
C ARG A 97 -8.09 4.77 -7.75
N PHE A 98 -9.23 4.95 -7.08
CA PHE A 98 -9.33 5.88 -5.95
C PHE A 98 -8.31 5.52 -4.87
N PHE A 99 -8.26 4.24 -4.46
CA PHE A 99 -7.31 3.80 -3.45
C PHE A 99 -5.86 4.08 -3.88
N ALA A 100 -5.48 3.72 -5.10
CA ALA A 100 -4.13 3.94 -5.61
C ALA A 100 -3.73 5.43 -5.70
N ARG A 101 -4.68 6.32 -6.01
CA ARG A 101 -4.41 7.77 -6.13
C ARG A 101 -4.52 8.55 -4.83
N TRP A 102 -5.40 8.13 -3.94
CA TRP A 102 -5.81 8.94 -2.79
C TRP A 102 -5.33 8.36 -1.46
N GLU A 103 -5.47 7.05 -1.28
CA GLU A 103 -5.15 6.38 -0.02
C GLU A 103 -3.71 5.89 0.01
N LEU A 104 -3.24 5.28 -1.07
CA LEU A 104 -1.92 4.67 -1.13
C LEU A 104 -0.79 5.70 -0.93
N PRO A 105 -0.74 6.88 -1.58
CA PRO A 105 0.40 7.79 -1.48
C PRO A 105 0.74 8.25 -0.05
N LYS A 106 -0.18 8.10 0.91
CA LYS A 106 0.06 8.35 2.33
C LYS A 106 1.22 7.51 2.90
N TYR A 107 1.54 6.36 2.30
CA TYR A 107 2.72 5.55 2.66
C TYR A 107 4.01 6.36 2.58
N GLN A 108 4.09 7.39 1.71
CA GLN A 108 5.31 8.18 1.51
C GLN A 108 5.66 8.98 2.76
N HIS A 109 4.64 9.53 3.43
CA HIS A 109 4.82 10.26 4.68
C HIS A 109 5.26 9.31 5.81
N GLU A 110 4.62 8.15 5.91
CA GLU A 110 4.95 7.12 6.91
C GLU A 110 6.38 6.61 6.70
N ALA A 111 6.76 6.33 5.45
CA ALA A 111 8.12 5.94 5.08
C ALA A 111 9.14 7.02 5.47
N GLN A 112 8.82 8.30 5.24
CA GLN A 112 9.70 9.41 5.65
C GLN A 112 9.90 9.42 7.17
N ILE A 113 8.83 9.31 7.97
CA ILE A 113 8.91 9.25 9.43
C ILE A 113 9.82 8.08 9.87
N LEU A 114 9.56 6.89 9.32
CA LEU A 114 10.28 5.66 9.68
C LEU A 114 11.77 5.72 9.32
N LEU A 115 12.11 6.35 8.19
CA LEU A 115 13.50 6.52 7.76
C LEU A 115 14.25 7.60 8.55
N GLN A 116 13.56 8.61 9.09
CA GLN A 116 14.17 9.62 9.97
C GLN A 116 14.47 9.08 11.37
N ARG A 117 13.78 8.02 11.80
CA ARG A 117 14.02 7.34 13.09
C ARG A 117 13.91 8.26 14.31
N TYR A 118 12.92 9.14 14.29
CA TYR A 118 12.54 9.99 15.41
C TYR A 118 12.41 9.18 16.71
N ASP A 119 13.10 9.64 17.77
CA ASP A 119 13.12 9.02 19.09
C ASP A 119 12.25 9.77 20.11
N GLU A 120 11.63 10.87 19.69
CA GLU A 120 10.75 11.72 20.50
C GLU A 120 9.69 10.94 21.28
N PRO A 121 9.05 9.87 20.73
CA PRO A 121 8.14 9.03 21.52
C PRO A 121 8.77 8.37 22.75
N LEU A 122 10.09 8.22 22.79
CA LEU A 122 10.86 7.66 23.90
C LEU A 122 11.59 8.72 24.72
N SER A 123 12.07 9.79 24.07
CA SER A 123 12.94 10.80 24.67
C SER A 123 12.19 11.95 25.35
N MET A 124 10.89 12.10 25.08
CA MET A 124 10.03 13.09 25.73
C MET A 124 9.88 12.83 27.24
N PRO A 125 10.35 13.75 28.10
CA PRO A 125 10.22 13.60 29.55
C PRO A 125 8.76 13.70 30.01
N SER A 126 8.37 12.81 30.93
CA SER A 126 7.01 12.75 31.44
C SER A 126 6.57 14.03 32.16
N GLU A 127 7.51 14.79 32.74
CA GLU A 127 7.23 16.03 33.47
C GLU A 127 6.80 17.21 32.57
N TRP A 128 6.86 17.05 31.24
CA TRP A 128 6.36 18.06 30.31
C TRP A 128 4.86 17.91 29.98
N PHE A 129 4.19 16.85 30.48
CA PHE A 129 2.80 16.49 30.20
C PHE A 129 2.00 16.17 31.47
#